data_AF-A0A9N7NBU7-F1
#
_entry.id   AF-A0A9N7NBU7-F1
#
_cell.length_a   1.000
_cell.length_b   1.000
_cell.length_c   1.000
_cell.angle_alpha   90.00
_cell.angle_beta   90.00
_cell.angle_gamma   90.00
#
_symmetry.space_group_name_H-M   'P 1'
#
loop_
_entity.id
_entity.type
_entity.pdbx_description
1 polymer ?
#
loop_
_entity_poly.entity_id
_entity_poly.type
_entity_poly.pdbx_seq_one_letter_code
_entity_poly.pdbx_strand_id
1 'polypeptide(L)'
;MASDIGSTSQHPLFVDIEMVEMGTPPRHSFDTHASIETVGTSVETVGTSAVTHETDFSFGAPNYWTWRRILMAIALVGLIAVVAITAILFLVLRQDHLKTHKLHPHPECQLSLTVSQDGKSNFTTISDALDACPSSNSSSFKICILVRAGEYNEKLNIADEKMYVMLIGEGAEKTIITSNSSLVVGTSILPSATLTILGEGFIAQDLTIENKNEYGLAVENFGDKTVFFQCTLKAFNATLHMEGIRQFYQSCTFHGKTSLVSGFADSFFQRCEFFSMKSYPQDRTFFFTQTPPRPSHYYIFIFHICSFHVVPKFNNTFRTTYLGGDFGDFGNVVVLQSSLDSSIGGYYLGGPPPNTCLYKIYENTRNGEPIKNIPSYILSLPSVESAAEFSLRGFMDVNNWIPPGIDYDLGSD
;
A
#
# COMPACT_ATOMS: atom_id res chain seq x y z
N MET A 1 9.92 -37.47 -41.82
CA MET A 1 8.62 -37.58 -42.53
C MET A 1 7.94 -36.23 -42.49
N ALA A 2 7.06 -35.92 -43.45
CA ALA A 2 6.39 -34.62 -43.57
C ALA A 2 4.87 -34.80 -43.78
N SER A 3 4.08 -33.88 -43.20
CA SER A 3 2.63 -33.59 -43.33
C SER A 3 2.26 -32.86 -42.03
N ASP A 4 1.90 -31.57 -41.95
CA ASP A 4 1.45 -30.52 -42.89
C ASP A 4 -0.08 -30.40 -43.10
N ILE A 5 -0.53 -29.14 -43.18
CA ILE A 5 -1.88 -28.59 -43.44
C ILE A 5 -2.96 -28.84 -42.36
N GLY A 6 -3.63 -27.75 -41.94
CA GLY A 6 -4.76 -27.80 -40.99
C GLY A 6 -5.36 -26.43 -40.61
N SER A 7 -5.68 -25.57 -41.58
CA SER A 7 -6.21 -24.21 -41.33
C SER A 7 -7.74 -24.11 -41.45
N THR A 8 -8.38 -23.44 -40.49
CA THR A 8 -9.79 -22.98 -40.46
C THR A 8 -9.97 -22.23 -39.12
N SER A 9 -10.81 -21.22 -38.93
CA SER A 9 -11.49 -20.24 -39.82
C SER A 9 -12.08 -19.16 -38.91
N GLN A 10 -12.09 -17.89 -39.30
CA GLN A 10 -12.62 -16.81 -38.46
C GLN A 10 -14.15 -16.85 -38.33
N HIS A 11 -14.67 -16.62 -37.13
CA HIS A 11 -16.02 -16.08 -36.91
C HIS A 11 -16.04 -15.17 -35.68
N PRO A 12 -16.28 -13.85 -35.82
CA PRO A 12 -16.53 -12.98 -34.68
C PRO A 12 -17.98 -13.12 -34.22
N LEU A 13 -18.18 -13.42 -32.93
CA LEU A 13 -19.48 -13.29 -32.28
C LEU A 13 -19.77 -11.82 -32.01
N PHE A 14 -20.57 -11.20 -32.89
CA PHE A 14 -21.27 -9.97 -32.55
C PHE A 14 -22.30 -10.26 -31.46
N VAL A 15 -22.33 -9.42 -30.43
CA VAL A 15 -23.41 -9.36 -29.45
C VAL A 15 -23.98 -7.96 -29.55
N ASP A 16 -25.21 -7.85 -30.04
CA ASP A 16 -25.90 -6.57 -30.15
C ASP A 16 -26.18 -6.00 -28.76
N ILE A 17 -25.83 -4.73 -28.56
CA ILE A 17 -26.15 -3.99 -27.34
C ILE A 17 -27.40 -3.15 -27.63
N GLU A 18 -28.57 -3.66 -27.25
CA GLU A 18 -29.79 -2.85 -27.24
C GLU A 18 -29.62 -1.70 -26.23
N MET A 19 -29.80 -0.46 -26.70
CA MET A 19 -29.79 0.71 -25.82
C MET A 19 -31.11 0.83 -25.08
N VAL A 20 -31.09 0.54 -23.78
CA VAL A 20 -32.22 0.83 -22.88
C VAL A 20 -32.23 2.33 -22.54
N GLU A 21 -33.18 3.07 -23.12
CA GLU A 21 -33.39 4.48 -22.79
C GLU A 21 -33.84 4.64 -21.31
N MET A 22 -33.21 5.57 -20.59
CA MET A 22 -33.66 5.92 -19.23
C MET A 22 -34.81 6.93 -19.29
N GLY A 23 -36.00 6.51 -18.88
CA GLY A 23 -37.19 7.36 -18.83
C GLY A 23 -37.03 8.57 -17.91
N THR A 24 -37.56 9.71 -18.31
CA THR A 24 -37.54 10.97 -17.53
C THR A 24 -38.73 11.06 -16.56
N PRO A 25 -38.56 11.65 -15.36
CA PRO A 25 -39.66 11.85 -14.42
C PRO A 25 -40.56 13.03 -14.86
N PRO A 26 -41.89 12.95 -14.65
CA PRO A 26 -42.82 13.95 -15.16
C PRO A 26 -42.77 15.27 -14.39
N ARG A 27 -42.86 16.39 -15.12
CA ARG A 27 -43.24 17.70 -14.57
C ARG A 27 -44.76 17.84 -14.65
N HIS A 28 -45.42 18.14 -13.54
CA HIS A 28 -46.80 18.64 -13.58
C HIS A 28 -46.82 20.15 -13.79
N SER A 29 -47.63 20.59 -14.76
CA SER A 29 -47.96 21.98 -14.99
C SER A 29 -48.98 22.50 -13.96
N PHE A 30 -48.94 23.80 -13.69
CA PHE A 30 -50.07 24.54 -13.15
C PHE A 30 -50.61 25.45 -14.25
N ASP A 31 -51.87 25.25 -14.63
CA ASP A 31 -52.53 26.14 -15.57
C ASP A 31 -52.86 27.50 -14.92
N THR A 32 -52.95 28.52 -15.76
CA THR A 32 -53.39 29.86 -15.36
C THR A 32 -54.65 30.23 -16.13
N HIS A 33 -55.65 30.77 -15.45
CA HIS A 33 -56.63 31.67 -16.05
C HIS A 33 -57.19 32.60 -14.96
N ALA A 34 -57.45 33.85 -15.33
CA ALA A 34 -57.81 34.93 -14.42
C ALA A 34 -59.29 35.33 -14.56
N SER A 35 -59.80 36.07 -13.58
CA SER A 35 -61.00 36.90 -13.70
C SER A 35 -60.89 38.11 -12.76
N ILE A 36 -61.42 39.24 -13.21
CA ILE A 36 -61.52 40.55 -12.53
C ILE A 36 -63.03 40.65 -12.11
N GLU A 37 -63.52 41.44 -11.14
CA GLU A 37 -63.70 42.90 -11.22
C GLU A 37 -64.54 43.50 -10.05
N THR A 38 -64.07 44.60 -9.41
CA THR A 38 -64.84 45.53 -8.51
C THR A 38 -65.55 44.93 -7.27
N VAL A 39 -66.13 45.63 -6.26
CA VAL A 39 -66.43 47.04 -5.85
C VAL A 39 -66.12 47.13 -4.31
N GLY A 40 -65.88 48.23 -3.58
CA GLY A 40 -65.78 49.69 -3.82
C GLY A 40 -66.55 50.52 -2.76
N THR A 41 -66.03 51.68 -2.30
CA THR A 41 -66.60 52.64 -1.29
C THR A 41 -66.81 52.10 0.15
N SER A 42 -66.79 52.88 1.26
CA SER A 42 -66.33 54.26 1.55
C SER A 42 -66.25 54.57 3.08
N VAL A 43 -65.19 55.27 3.53
CA VAL A 43 -65.16 56.46 4.44
C VAL A 43 -65.76 56.42 5.88
N GLU A 44 -64.97 56.94 6.85
CA GLU A 44 -65.32 57.42 8.23
C GLU A 44 -65.78 56.37 9.31
N THR A 45 -65.69 56.60 10.63
CA THR A 45 -65.36 57.81 11.43
C THR A 45 -64.53 57.52 12.71
N VAL A 46 -64.11 58.61 13.39
CA VAL A 46 -63.38 58.72 14.68
C VAL A 46 -64.04 58.03 15.89
N GLY A 47 -63.25 57.51 16.85
CA GLY A 47 -63.69 57.25 18.24
C GLY A 47 -62.63 56.62 19.16
N THR A 48 -62.35 57.20 20.33
CA THR A 48 -61.37 56.67 21.31
C THR A 48 -62.01 56.12 22.58
N SER A 49 -61.62 54.90 22.98
CA SER A 49 -61.73 54.42 24.36
C SER A 49 -60.72 53.29 24.62
N ALA A 50 -59.86 53.45 25.63
CA ALA A 50 -58.92 52.40 26.03
C ALA A 50 -59.62 51.35 26.91
N VAL A 51 -59.34 50.07 26.65
CA VAL A 51 -59.68 48.96 27.55
C VAL A 51 -58.40 48.19 27.83
N THR A 52 -58.07 48.04 29.12
CA THR A 52 -56.90 47.28 29.58
C THR A 52 -57.18 45.79 29.55
N HIS A 53 -56.34 45.02 28.87
CA HIS A 53 -56.26 43.57 29.03
C HIS A 53 -54.81 43.15 29.27
N GLU A 54 -54.62 42.25 30.23
CA GLU A 54 -53.34 41.63 30.54
C GLU A 54 -52.91 40.69 29.40
N THR A 55 -51.67 40.81 28.95
CA THR A 55 -51.10 39.91 27.94
C THR A 55 -50.32 38.79 28.63
N ASP A 56 -50.98 37.66 28.90
CA ASP A 56 -50.32 36.43 29.31
C ASP A 56 -49.29 36.00 28.26
N PHE A 57 -48.01 36.08 28.59
CA PHE A 57 -46.92 35.65 27.72
C PHE A 57 -46.72 34.13 27.79
N SER A 58 -47.75 33.37 27.39
CA SER A 58 -47.64 31.92 27.27
C SER A 58 -46.70 31.57 26.10
N PHE A 59 -45.48 31.15 26.42
CA PHE A 59 -44.57 30.55 25.43
C PHE A 59 -45.15 29.20 24.97
N GLY A 60 -45.94 29.24 23.89
CA GLY A 60 -46.48 28.04 23.26
C GLY A 60 -45.34 27.11 22.84
N ALA A 61 -45.31 25.90 23.41
CA ALA A 61 -44.28 24.91 23.11
C ALA A 61 -44.20 24.65 21.60
N PRO A 62 -43.00 24.58 20.98
CA PRO A 62 -42.90 24.36 19.54
C PRO A 62 -43.60 23.07 19.13
N ASN A 63 -44.40 23.12 18.07
CA ASN A 63 -45.10 21.93 17.61
C ASN A 63 -44.12 20.85 17.10
N TYR A 64 -44.60 19.62 16.97
CA TYR A 64 -43.82 18.46 16.53
C TYR A 64 -43.02 18.70 15.24
N TRP A 65 -43.58 19.45 14.28
CA TRP A 65 -42.91 19.74 13.01
C TRP A 65 -41.75 20.73 13.16
N THR A 66 -41.87 21.71 14.06
CA THR A 66 -40.76 22.61 14.40
C THR A 66 -39.62 21.86 15.07
N TRP A 67 -39.91 21.01 16.07
CA TRP A 67 -38.89 20.15 16.70
C TRP A 67 -38.23 19.21 15.70
N ARG A 68 -39.01 18.56 14.83
CA ARG A 68 -38.50 17.66 13.79
C ARG A 68 -37.58 18.38 12.79
N ARG A 69 -37.87 19.64 12.43
CA ARG A 69 -36.99 20.48 11.61
C ARG A 69 -35.69 20.87 12.33
N ILE A 70 -35.77 21.25 13.61
CA ILE A 70 -34.59 21.57 14.43
C ILE A 70 -33.67 20.35 14.54
N LEU A 71 -34.22 19.17 14.83
CA LEU A 71 -33.44 17.93 14.92
C LEU A 71 -32.78 17.54 13.59
N MET A 72 -33.46 17.70 12.45
CA MET A 72 -32.84 17.49 11.13
C MET A 72 -31.70 18.49 10.86
N ALA A 73 -31.86 19.76 11.24
CA ALA A 73 -30.81 20.77 11.06
C ALA A 73 -29.57 20.46 11.92
N ILE A 74 -29.76 20.05 13.17
CA ILE A 74 -28.68 19.62 14.06
C ILE A 74 -27.95 18.40 13.50
N ALA A 75 -28.68 17.39 13.00
CA ALA A 75 -28.10 16.20 12.38
C ALA A 75 -27.30 16.54 11.10
N LEU A 76 -27.80 17.45 10.27
CA LEU A 76 -27.11 17.91 9.06
C LEU A 76 -25.82 18.67 9.39
N VAL A 77 -25.86 19.57 10.37
CA VAL A 77 -24.66 20.30 10.85
C VAL A 77 -23.64 19.32 11.45
N GLY A 78 -24.08 18.31 12.21
CA GLY A 78 -23.22 17.25 12.72
C GLY A 78 -22.54 16.44 11.61
N LEU A 79 -23.28 16.06 10.57
CA LEU A 79 -22.73 15.36 9.41
C LEU A 79 -21.69 16.21 8.65
N ILE A 80 -21.99 17.49 8.43
CA ILE A 80 -21.06 18.43 7.78
C ILE A 80 -19.79 18.62 8.64
N ALA A 81 -19.93 18.71 9.96
CA ALA A 81 -18.79 18.80 10.87
C ALA A 81 -17.92 17.53 10.83
N VAL A 82 -18.52 16.33 10.81
CA VAL A 82 -17.77 15.07 10.67
C VAL A 82 -17.01 15.01 9.35
N VAL A 83 -17.65 15.36 8.22
CA VAL A 83 -16.99 15.38 6.90
C VAL A 83 -15.88 16.43 6.82
N ALA A 84 -16.07 17.61 7.45
CA ALA A 84 -15.03 18.62 7.54
C ALA A 84 -13.83 18.14 8.40
N ILE A 85 -14.09 17.49 9.54
CA ILE A 85 -13.05 16.95 10.42
C ILE A 85 -12.27 15.83 9.75
N THR A 86 -12.92 14.89 9.04
CA THR A 86 -12.20 13.83 8.31
C THR A 86 -11.42 14.38 7.12
N ALA A 87 -11.94 15.38 6.41
CA ALA A 87 -11.19 16.06 5.35
C ALA A 87 -9.98 16.83 5.89
N ILE A 88 -10.11 17.52 7.03
CA ILE A 88 -8.98 18.21 7.70
C ILE A 88 -7.96 17.19 8.20
N LEU A 89 -8.39 16.09 8.83
CA LEU A 89 -7.49 15.02 9.29
C LEU A 89 -6.72 14.40 8.12
N PHE A 90 -7.40 14.10 7.01
CA PHE A 90 -6.76 13.61 5.78
C PHE A 90 -5.75 14.62 5.21
N LEU A 91 -6.06 15.91 5.22
CA LEU A 91 -5.13 16.97 4.79
C LEU A 91 -3.93 17.12 5.74
N VAL A 92 -4.09 16.94 7.05
CA VAL A 92 -3.01 16.98 8.03
C VAL A 92 -2.08 15.76 7.87
N LEU A 93 -2.65 14.55 7.80
CA LEU A 93 -1.89 13.32 7.52
C LEU A 93 -1.13 13.42 6.18
N ARG A 94 -1.75 14.03 5.16
CA ARG A 94 -1.08 14.30 3.89
C ARG A 94 0.00 15.39 3.98
N GLN A 95 -0.14 16.38 4.89
CA GLN A 95 0.91 17.38 5.12
C GLN A 95 2.14 16.81 5.82
N ASP A 96 1.98 15.81 6.69
CA ASP A 96 3.14 15.08 7.25
C ASP A 96 3.94 14.34 6.16
N HIS A 97 3.28 13.65 5.23
CA HIS A 97 3.93 13.07 4.04
C HIS A 97 4.53 14.11 3.08
N LEU A 98 3.99 15.33 3.03
CA LEU A 98 4.44 16.40 2.12
C LEU A 98 5.47 17.35 2.74
N LYS A 99 6.02 17.03 3.92
CA LYS A 99 7.25 17.68 4.41
C LYS A 99 8.33 17.54 3.34
N THR A 100 8.81 18.66 2.79
CA THR A 100 9.93 18.64 1.86
C THR A 100 11.20 18.33 2.64
N HIS A 101 11.50 17.04 2.81
CA HIS A 101 12.79 16.57 3.30
C HIS A 101 13.87 17.16 2.41
N LYS A 102 14.56 18.20 2.92
CA LYS A 102 15.82 18.63 2.35
C LYS A 102 16.78 17.46 2.50
N LEU A 103 17.49 17.14 1.43
CA LEU A 103 18.41 16.01 1.38
C LEU A 103 19.65 16.31 2.23
N HIS A 104 19.49 16.15 3.54
CA HIS A 104 20.55 16.27 4.53
C HIS A 104 21.44 15.02 4.45
N PRO A 105 22.77 15.17 4.51
CA PRO A 105 23.65 14.03 4.72
C PRO A 105 23.22 13.32 6.02
N HIS A 106 23.07 11.99 5.98
CA HIS A 106 22.88 11.21 7.19
C HIS A 106 24.09 11.50 8.12
N PRO A 107 23.91 11.72 9.43
CA PRO A 107 25.01 12.12 10.33
C PRO A 107 26.13 11.09 10.45
N GLU A 108 25.94 9.90 9.87
CA GLU A 108 26.89 8.79 9.82
C GLU A 108 27.55 8.59 8.44
N CYS A 109 27.30 9.43 7.42
CA CYS A 109 27.95 9.30 6.12
C CYS A 109 29.44 9.72 6.19
N GLN A 110 30.39 8.80 5.99
CA GLN A 110 31.82 9.17 5.84
C GLN A 110 32.13 9.64 4.43
N LEU A 111 31.41 9.14 3.42
CA LEU A 111 31.45 9.63 2.04
C LEU A 111 30.03 10.04 1.61
N SER A 112 29.91 11.16 0.92
CA SER A 112 28.65 11.63 0.32
C SER A 112 28.87 12.01 -1.14
N LEU A 113 28.24 11.27 -2.04
CA LEU A 113 28.21 11.54 -3.48
C LEU A 113 26.82 12.08 -3.85
N THR A 114 26.73 13.01 -4.79
CA THR A 114 25.45 13.55 -5.27
C THR A 114 25.20 13.20 -6.72
N VAL A 115 23.95 12.91 -7.07
CA VAL A 115 23.53 12.52 -8.44
C VAL A 115 22.39 13.41 -8.92
N SER A 116 22.55 14.08 -10.07
CA SER A 116 21.48 14.85 -10.71
C SER A 116 21.62 14.92 -12.23
N GLN A 117 20.51 14.66 -12.94
CA GLN A 117 20.45 14.65 -14.41
C GLN A 117 20.69 16.03 -15.04
N ASP A 118 20.66 17.10 -14.25
CA ASP A 118 20.92 18.48 -14.68
C ASP A 118 22.40 18.89 -14.66
N GLY A 119 23.30 17.96 -14.30
CA GLY A 119 24.75 18.17 -14.29
C GLY A 119 25.28 19.10 -13.18
N LYS A 120 24.47 19.43 -12.16
CA LYS A 120 24.89 20.29 -11.03
C LYS A 120 25.44 19.51 -9.82
N SER A 121 25.39 18.19 -9.85
CA SER A 121 25.90 17.28 -8.82
C SER A 121 27.23 16.63 -9.22
N ASN A 122 27.76 15.72 -8.39
CA ASN A 122 29.01 15.02 -8.68
C ASN A 122 28.90 14.09 -9.90
N PHE A 123 27.73 13.47 -10.10
CA PHE A 123 27.45 12.55 -11.20
C PHE A 123 26.08 12.83 -11.83
N THR A 124 25.91 12.39 -13.08
CA THR A 124 24.63 12.45 -13.81
C THR A 124 23.82 11.16 -13.71
N THR A 125 24.48 10.01 -13.49
CA THR A 125 23.85 8.69 -13.30
C THR A 125 24.15 8.16 -11.90
N ILE A 126 23.33 7.21 -11.43
CA ILE A 126 23.55 6.51 -10.16
C ILE A 126 24.67 5.47 -10.34
N SER A 127 24.78 4.89 -11.54
CA SER A 127 25.81 3.91 -11.91
C SER A 127 27.23 4.50 -11.81
N ASP A 128 27.48 5.69 -12.36
CA ASP A 128 28.79 6.37 -12.25
C ASP A 128 29.18 6.63 -10.78
N ALA A 129 28.19 6.95 -9.93
CA ALA A 129 28.40 7.18 -8.51
C ALA A 129 28.71 5.88 -7.75
N LEU A 130 28.05 4.77 -8.09
CA LEU A 130 28.35 3.43 -7.55
C LEU A 130 29.73 2.94 -7.96
N ASP A 131 30.14 3.17 -9.22
CA ASP A 131 31.49 2.82 -9.70
C ASP A 131 32.56 3.63 -8.94
N ALA A 132 32.32 4.92 -8.71
CA ALA A 132 33.19 5.79 -7.92
C ALA A 132 33.23 5.49 -6.42
N CYS A 133 32.32 4.65 -5.88
CA CYS A 133 32.39 4.21 -4.49
C CYS A 133 33.57 3.26 -4.27
N PRO A 134 34.47 3.51 -3.30
CA PRO A 134 35.47 2.53 -2.90
C PRO A 134 34.79 1.29 -2.32
N SER A 135 35.41 0.12 -2.47
CA SER A 135 34.99 -1.08 -1.75
C SER A 135 35.08 -0.85 -0.24
N SER A 136 34.05 -1.26 0.51
CA SER A 136 33.99 -1.14 1.97
C SER A 136 33.86 -2.53 2.61
N ASN A 137 34.44 -2.68 3.80
CA ASN A 137 34.33 -3.88 4.63
C ASN A 137 34.03 -3.53 6.11
N SER A 138 33.57 -2.32 6.38
CA SER A 138 33.36 -1.81 7.74
C SER A 138 32.07 -0.99 7.84
N SER A 139 31.20 -1.35 8.79
CA SER A 139 29.98 -0.62 9.11
C SER A 139 30.23 0.81 9.62
N SER A 140 31.47 1.12 10.01
CA SER A 140 31.96 2.46 10.37
C SER A 140 32.33 3.32 9.15
N PHE A 141 32.21 2.80 7.92
CA PHE A 141 32.43 3.54 6.67
C PHE A 141 31.23 3.34 5.73
N LYS A 142 30.19 4.15 5.98
CA LYS A 142 28.95 4.24 5.19
C LYS A 142 29.12 5.24 4.05
N ILE A 143 28.65 4.86 2.87
CA ILE A 143 28.76 5.66 1.64
C ILE A 143 27.37 6.07 1.18
N CYS A 144 27.09 7.36 1.18
CA CYS A 144 25.76 7.90 0.87
C CYS A 144 25.72 8.46 -0.55
N ILE A 145 24.87 7.91 -1.41
CA ILE A 145 24.57 8.42 -2.75
C ILE A 145 23.24 9.16 -2.67
N LEU A 146 23.35 10.48 -2.76
CA LEU A 146 22.27 11.45 -2.60
C LEU A 146 21.66 11.78 -3.98
N VAL A 147 20.60 11.06 -4.34
CA VAL A 147 19.95 11.11 -5.65
C VAL A 147 18.84 12.16 -5.64
N ARG A 148 18.84 13.08 -6.62
CA ARG A 148 17.84 14.14 -6.71
C ARG A 148 16.52 13.67 -7.34
N ALA A 149 15.52 14.54 -7.36
CA ALA A 149 14.29 14.32 -8.10
C ALA A 149 14.57 14.10 -9.60
N GLY A 150 13.99 13.05 -10.17
CA GLY A 150 14.24 12.60 -11.55
C GLY A 150 13.80 11.15 -11.79
N GLU A 151 13.67 10.77 -13.07
CA GLU A 151 13.44 9.39 -13.50
C GLU A 151 14.73 8.82 -14.10
N TYR A 152 15.37 7.91 -13.36
CA TYR A 152 16.66 7.31 -13.68
C TYR A 152 16.42 5.94 -14.32
N ASN A 153 16.46 5.88 -15.66
CA ASN A 153 16.33 4.65 -16.42
C ASN A 153 17.65 3.87 -16.42
N GLU A 154 17.94 3.24 -15.28
CA GLU A 154 19.20 2.55 -14.96
C GLU A 154 18.92 1.16 -14.37
N LYS A 155 19.91 0.27 -14.46
CA LYS A 155 19.92 -0.99 -13.73
C LYS A 155 21.11 -0.99 -12.78
N LEU A 156 20.84 -1.16 -11.50
CA LEU A 156 21.83 -1.02 -10.45
C LEU A 156 22.17 -2.40 -9.87
N ASN A 157 23.47 -2.68 -9.70
CA ASN A 157 23.96 -3.87 -9.03
C ASN A 157 24.86 -3.45 -7.86
N ILE A 158 24.38 -3.65 -6.63
CA ILE A 158 25.16 -3.42 -5.42
C ILE A 158 25.97 -4.68 -5.16
N ALA A 159 27.12 -4.80 -5.82
CA ALA A 159 28.02 -5.95 -5.73
C ALA A 159 28.52 -6.20 -4.30
N ASP A 160 29.03 -7.40 -4.02
CA ASP A 160 29.39 -7.84 -2.67
C ASP A 160 30.52 -7.02 -2.03
N GLU A 161 31.41 -6.40 -2.82
CA GLU A 161 32.43 -5.48 -2.33
C GLU A 161 31.91 -4.05 -2.05
N LYS A 162 30.67 -3.73 -2.44
CA LYS A 162 30.01 -2.41 -2.28
C LYS A 162 29.14 -2.38 -1.01
N MET A 163 29.70 -2.86 0.11
CA MET A 163 29.02 -2.88 1.41
C MET A 163 28.71 -1.47 1.95
N TYR A 164 27.69 -1.36 2.80
CA TYR A 164 27.32 -0.14 3.54
C TYR A 164 27.01 1.10 2.66
N VAL A 165 26.55 0.86 1.43
CA VAL A 165 26.05 1.90 0.52
C VAL A 165 24.60 2.26 0.86
N MET A 166 24.31 3.56 0.96
CA MET A 166 22.98 4.13 1.18
C MET A 166 22.54 4.91 -0.08
N LEU A 167 21.47 4.49 -0.75
CA LEU A 167 20.79 5.30 -1.78
C LEU A 167 19.67 6.11 -1.13
N ILE A 168 19.74 7.45 -1.22
CA ILE A 168 18.79 8.35 -0.56
C ILE A 168 18.20 9.32 -1.60
N GLY A 169 16.89 9.28 -1.79
CA GLY A 169 16.15 10.14 -2.73
C GLY A 169 15.56 11.41 -2.10
N GLU A 170 14.92 12.24 -2.92
CA GLU A 170 14.18 13.44 -2.47
C GLU A 170 12.68 13.16 -2.20
N GLY A 171 12.33 11.91 -1.90
CA GLY A 171 10.98 11.40 -1.66
C GLY A 171 10.52 10.45 -2.77
N ALA A 172 9.81 9.38 -2.39
CA ALA A 172 9.45 8.29 -3.31
C ALA A 172 8.62 8.73 -4.54
N GLU A 173 7.81 9.78 -4.43
CA GLU A 173 7.08 10.37 -5.56
C GLU A 173 7.96 11.16 -6.55
N LYS A 174 9.22 11.46 -6.19
CA LYS A 174 10.11 12.38 -6.94
C LYS A 174 11.37 11.73 -7.50
N THR A 175 11.97 10.81 -6.75
CA THR A 175 13.17 10.08 -7.18
C THR A 175 12.77 8.66 -7.56
N ILE A 176 12.80 8.36 -8.85
CA ILE A 176 12.35 7.09 -9.43
C ILE A 176 13.52 6.42 -10.14
N ILE A 177 13.90 5.22 -9.71
CA ILE A 177 14.83 4.34 -10.41
C ILE A 177 13.99 3.33 -11.19
N THR A 178 14.17 3.23 -12.51
CA THR A 178 13.32 2.41 -13.37
C THR A 178 14.11 1.58 -14.36
N SER A 179 13.59 0.41 -14.71
CA SER A 179 13.99 -0.30 -15.94
C SER A 179 12.79 -0.94 -16.64
N ASN A 180 13.04 -1.61 -17.76
CA ASN A 180 12.05 -2.40 -18.51
C ASN A 180 12.60 -3.78 -18.88
N SER A 181 13.42 -4.38 -17.99
CA SER A 181 14.05 -5.68 -18.24
C SER A 181 13.10 -6.85 -17.95
N SER A 182 13.03 -7.81 -18.88
CA SER A 182 12.33 -9.08 -18.70
C SER A 182 13.27 -10.20 -18.26
N LEU A 183 12.73 -11.19 -17.55
CA LEU A 183 13.31 -12.52 -17.41
C LEU A 183 13.59 -13.15 -18.79
N VAL A 184 14.76 -13.75 -18.96
CA VAL A 184 15.11 -14.53 -20.15
C VAL A 184 14.77 -16.00 -19.90
N VAL A 185 13.75 -16.49 -20.61
CA VAL A 185 13.23 -17.86 -20.47
C VAL A 185 14.36 -18.88 -20.68
N GLY A 186 14.58 -19.73 -19.66
CA GLY A 186 15.58 -20.80 -19.69
C GLY A 186 16.94 -20.48 -19.08
N THR A 187 17.12 -19.33 -18.43
CA THR A 187 18.36 -18.99 -17.70
C THR A 187 18.20 -19.14 -16.18
N SER A 188 19.27 -19.55 -15.49
CA SER A 188 19.26 -19.88 -14.05
C SER A 188 19.65 -18.71 -13.13
N ILE A 189 19.90 -17.53 -13.69
CA ILE A 189 20.22 -16.30 -12.94
C ILE A 189 19.23 -15.28 -13.45
N LEU A 190 18.43 -14.72 -12.53
CA LEU A 190 17.42 -13.70 -12.82
C LEU A 190 18.16 -12.42 -13.27
N PRO A 191 18.05 -11.97 -14.53
CA PRO A 191 18.76 -10.79 -15.00
C PRO A 191 17.80 -9.59 -15.09
N SER A 192 16.66 -9.65 -14.38
CA SER A 192 15.49 -8.83 -14.69
C SER A 192 15.29 -7.65 -13.77
N ALA A 193 15.80 -7.70 -12.53
CA ALA A 193 15.63 -6.61 -11.57
C ALA A 193 16.15 -5.26 -12.08
N THR A 194 15.50 -4.20 -11.61
CA THR A 194 15.98 -2.82 -11.73
C THR A 194 17.09 -2.55 -10.70
N LEU A 195 17.00 -3.16 -9.52
CA LEU A 195 18.03 -3.15 -8.48
C LEU A 195 18.32 -4.58 -8.00
N THR A 196 19.55 -5.04 -8.15
CA THR A 196 20.06 -6.28 -7.55
C THR A 196 21.02 -5.92 -6.40
N ILE A 197 20.87 -6.56 -5.25
CA ILE A 197 21.68 -6.30 -4.04
C ILE A 197 22.39 -7.57 -3.57
N LEU A 198 23.71 -7.50 -3.46
CA LEU A 198 24.60 -8.52 -2.92
C LEU A 198 25.37 -8.00 -1.70
N GLY A 199 25.74 -6.71 -1.68
CA GLY A 199 26.50 -6.06 -0.61
C GLY A 199 25.77 -6.02 0.75
N GLU A 200 26.51 -6.34 1.82
CA GLU A 200 26.04 -6.27 3.20
C GLU A 200 25.73 -4.81 3.62
N GLY A 201 24.67 -4.61 4.41
CA GLY A 201 24.37 -3.31 5.01
C GLY A 201 23.88 -2.25 4.02
N PHE A 202 23.42 -2.65 2.84
CA PHE A 202 22.82 -1.75 1.85
C PHE A 202 21.51 -1.12 2.38
N ILE A 203 21.31 0.17 2.11
CA ILE A 203 20.11 0.90 2.50
C ILE A 203 19.52 1.66 1.32
N ALA A 204 18.20 1.57 1.13
CA ALA A 204 17.43 2.46 0.26
C ALA A 204 16.47 3.30 1.10
N GLN A 205 16.43 4.61 0.83
CA GLN A 205 15.55 5.56 1.52
C GLN A 205 14.90 6.57 0.56
N ASP A 206 13.63 6.91 0.82
CA ASP A 206 12.91 8.04 0.19
C ASP A 206 12.92 8.03 -1.35
N LEU A 207 12.77 6.85 -1.97
CA LEU A 207 12.82 6.66 -3.43
C LEU A 207 11.85 5.57 -3.93
N THR A 208 11.50 5.61 -5.22
CA THR A 208 10.79 4.52 -5.92
C THR A 208 11.79 3.65 -6.70
N ILE A 209 11.58 2.33 -6.69
CA ILE A 209 12.22 1.38 -7.62
C ILE A 209 11.11 0.69 -8.43
N GLU A 210 11.18 0.80 -9.75
CA GLU A 210 10.15 0.32 -10.67
C GLU A 210 10.72 -0.58 -11.78
N ASN A 211 9.97 -1.61 -12.17
CA ASN A 211 10.16 -2.28 -13.45
C ASN A 211 8.87 -2.25 -14.26
N LYS A 212 8.96 -1.66 -15.45
CA LYS A 212 7.85 -1.43 -16.37
C LYS A 212 7.53 -2.67 -17.24
N ASN A 213 8.29 -3.76 -17.09
CA ASN A 213 8.10 -5.01 -17.82
C ASN A 213 7.12 -5.97 -17.11
N GLU A 214 6.31 -6.70 -17.87
CA GLU A 214 5.39 -7.71 -17.29
C GLU A 214 6.12 -8.89 -16.64
N TYR A 215 7.33 -9.20 -17.11
CA TYR A 215 8.17 -10.31 -16.66
C TYR A 215 9.44 -9.80 -15.97
N GLY A 216 9.40 -8.61 -15.36
CA GLY A 216 10.53 -7.98 -14.71
C GLY A 216 10.29 -7.71 -13.23
N LEU A 217 11.26 -8.05 -12.39
CA LEU A 217 11.25 -7.74 -10.96
C LEU A 217 11.67 -6.27 -10.71
N ALA A 218 11.24 -5.65 -9.62
CA ALA A 218 11.76 -4.34 -9.22
C ALA A 218 13.09 -4.50 -8.48
N VAL A 219 13.10 -5.35 -7.46
CA VAL A 219 14.25 -5.60 -6.57
C VAL A 219 14.51 -7.10 -6.42
N GLU A 220 15.77 -7.49 -6.53
CA GLU A 220 16.31 -8.79 -6.11
C GLU A 220 17.31 -8.53 -4.97
N ASN A 221 17.02 -9.02 -3.75
CA ASN A 221 17.80 -8.74 -2.55
C ASN A 221 18.40 -10.03 -1.96
N PHE A 222 19.70 -10.21 -2.14
CA PHE A 222 20.49 -11.30 -1.56
C PHE A 222 21.35 -10.83 -0.37
N GLY A 223 21.36 -9.52 -0.08
CA GLY A 223 22.22 -8.90 0.93
C GLY A 223 21.74 -9.12 2.36
N ASP A 224 22.68 -9.28 3.28
CA ASP A 224 22.45 -9.31 4.74
C ASP A 224 22.43 -7.89 5.33
N LYS A 225 21.67 -7.71 6.41
CA LYS A 225 21.48 -6.43 7.14
C LYS A 225 20.97 -5.30 6.25
N THR A 226 20.16 -5.62 5.24
CA THR A 226 19.67 -4.63 4.28
C THR A 226 18.40 -3.94 4.77
N VAL A 227 18.26 -2.64 4.49
CA VAL A 227 17.14 -1.81 4.96
C VAL A 227 16.48 -1.04 3.82
N PHE A 228 15.15 -1.05 3.77
CA PHE A 228 14.36 -0.14 2.95
C PHE A 228 13.48 0.71 3.85
N PHE A 229 13.53 2.04 3.70
CA PHE A 229 12.77 2.99 4.52
C PHE A 229 12.02 4.03 3.67
N GLN A 230 10.70 4.10 3.80
CA GLN A 230 9.83 4.99 3.00
C GLN A 230 10.00 4.79 1.47
N CYS A 231 10.41 3.60 1.04
CA CYS A 231 10.58 3.26 -0.36
C CYS A 231 9.27 2.75 -0.98
N THR A 232 9.10 2.99 -2.28
CA THR A 232 8.01 2.37 -3.05
C THR A 232 8.56 1.40 -4.10
N LEU A 233 8.13 0.14 -4.07
CA LEU A 233 8.56 -0.88 -5.02
C LEU A 233 7.42 -1.23 -5.97
N LYS A 234 7.68 -1.24 -7.28
CA LYS A 234 6.65 -1.38 -8.33
C LYS A 234 7.09 -2.37 -9.42
N ALA A 235 6.31 -3.41 -9.64
CA ALA A 235 6.49 -4.30 -10.79
C ALA A 235 5.14 -4.87 -11.23
N PHE A 236 5.14 -5.71 -12.25
CA PHE A 236 3.95 -6.48 -12.64
C PHE A 236 3.80 -7.74 -11.80
N ASN A 237 4.85 -8.54 -11.64
CA ASN A 237 4.86 -9.79 -10.87
C ASN A 237 6.18 -9.88 -10.09
N ALA A 238 6.21 -10.59 -8.96
CA ALA A 238 7.43 -10.78 -8.16
C ALA A 238 8.17 -9.46 -7.83
N THR A 239 7.42 -8.43 -7.40
CA THR A 239 7.93 -7.06 -7.22
C THR A 239 9.23 -6.99 -6.41
N LEU A 240 9.30 -7.75 -5.32
CA LEU A 240 10.49 -7.99 -4.52
C LEU A 240 10.75 -9.51 -4.45
N HIS A 241 11.98 -9.91 -4.75
CA HIS A 241 12.49 -11.25 -4.51
C HIS A 241 13.67 -11.20 -3.53
N MET A 242 13.68 -12.11 -2.56
CA MET A 242 14.60 -12.07 -1.43
C MET A 242 15.18 -13.45 -1.14
N GLU A 243 16.49 -13.56 -1.04
CA GLU A 243 17.16 -14.75 -0.51
C GLU A 243 18.20 -14.35 0.54
N GLY A 244 18.67 -15.32 1.33
CA GLY A 244 19.66 -15.06 2.37
C GLY A 244 19.04 -14.91 3.76
N ILE A 245 19.43 -13.86 4.49
CA ILE A 245 19.11 -13.69 5.92
C ILE A 245 18.48 -12.32 6.23
N ARG A 246 19.10 -11.45 7.04
CA ARG A 246 18.41 -10.33 7.70
C ARG A 246 18.06 -9.22 6.71
N GLN A 247 16.77 -8.97 6.52
CA GLN A 247 16.28 -7.87 5.69
C GLN A 247 15.11 -7.15 6.38
N PHE A 248 15.13 -5.81 6.40
CA PHE A 248 14.12 -5.00 7.07
C PHE A 248 13.48 -3.98 6.11
N TYR A 249 12.15 -3.89 6.16
CA TYR A 249 11.36 -3.02 5.29
C TYR A 249 10.40 -2.21 6.18
N GLN A 250 10.63 -0.90 6.29
CA GLN A 250 9.92 0.02 7.19
C GLN A 250 9.17 1.09 6.41
N SER A 251 7.86 1.22 6.64
CA SER A 251 7.00 2.22 5.99
C SER A 251 7.06 2.16 4.46
N CYS A 252 7.30 0.96 3.89
CA CYS A 252 7.46 0.76 2.46
C CYS A 252 6.14 0.39 1.78
N THR A 253 5.97 0.85 0.54
CA THR A 253 4.79 0.57 -0.28
C THR A 253 5.12 -0.37 -1.43
N PHE A 254 4.32 -1.41 -1.62
CA PHE A 254 4.55 -2.45 -2.64
C PHE A 254 3.37 -2.52 -3.61
N HIS A 255 3.62 -2.37 -4.91
CA HIS A 255 2.61 -2.55 -5.95
C HIS A 255 2.96 -3.74 -6.85
N GLY A 256 1.94 -4.54 -7.20
CA GLY A 256 2.08 -5.61 -8.17
C GLY A 256 0.78 -6.37 -8.43
N LYS A 257 0.84 -7.41 -9.25
CA LYS A 257 -0.30 -8.29 -9.53
C LYS A 257 -0.40 -9.40 -8.49
N THR A 258 0.59 -10.29 -8.50
CA THR A 258 0.69 -11.44 -7.61
C THR A 258 2.13 -11.65 -7.14
N SER A 259 2.25 -12.28 -5.96
CA SER A 259 3.50 -12.60 -5.25
C SER A 259 4.43 -11.38 -5.15
N LEU A 260 3.88 -10.25 -4.68
CA LEU A 260 4.59 -8.98 -4.52
C LEU A 260 5.89 -9.14 -3.72
N VAL A 261 5.92 -10.06 -2.76
CA VAL A 261 7.13 -10.51 -2.07
C VAL A 261 7.35 -12.01 -2.32
N SER A 262 8.57 -12.40 -2.66
CA SER A 262 8.90 -13.80 -3.00
C SER A 262 10.30 -14.21 -2.52
N GLY A 263 10.58 -15.52 -2.49
CA GLY A 263 11.89 -16.09 -2.15
C GLY A 263 11.92 -16.75 -0.76
N PHE A 264 13.02 -16.62 -0.02
CA PHE A 264 13.26 -17.26 1.27
C PHE A 264 14.35 -16.56 2.13
N ALA A 265 14.18 -15.29 2.45
CA ALA A 265 15.01 -14.57 3.43
C ALA A 265 14.38 -14.51 4.84
N ASP A 266 15.15 -14.06 5.85
CA ASP A 266 14.66 -13.68 7.19
C ASP A 266 14.24 -12.20 7.16
N SER A 267 12.98 -11.97 6.81
CA SER A 267 12.50 -10.65 6.38
C SER A 267 11.40 -10.13 7.29
N PHE A 268 11.59 -8.92 7.81
CA PHE A 268 10.61 -8.25 8.66
C PHE A 268 10.08 -7.00 7.96
N PHE A 269 8.77 -6.96 7.75
CA PHE A 269 8.04 -5.85 7.15
C PHE A 269 7.24 -5.15 8.24
N GLN A 270 7.43 -3.84 8.41
CA GLN A 270 6.78 -3.07 9.48
C GLN A 270 6.13 -1.80 8.95
N ARG A 271 4.85 -1.59 9.29
CA ARG A 271 4.02 -0.46 8.79
C ARG A 271 4.01 -0.34 7.26
N CYS A 272 4.12 -1.47 6.56
CA CYS A 272 4.18 -1.53 5.10
C CYS A 272 2.79 -1.70 4.46
N GLU A 273 2.58 -1.08 3.31
CA GLU A 273 1.36 -1.19 2.52
C GLU A 273 1.57 -2.04 1.26
N PHE A 274 0.67 -2.97 0.98
CA PHE A 274 0.76 -3.88 -0.17
C PHE A 274 -0.50 -3.76 -1.04
N PHE A 275 -0.34 -3.45 -2.32
CA PHE A 275 -1.41 -3.21 -3.28
C PHE A 275 -1.39 -4.24 -4.41
N SER A 276 -2.24 -5.27 -4.31
CA SER A 276 -2.40 -6.32 -5.33
C SER A 276 -3.44 -5.93 -6.40
N MET A 277 -3.15 -6.25 -7.67
CA MET A 277 -4.01 -5.93 -8.82
C MET A 277 -4.24 -7.14 -9.74
N LYS A 278 -5.47 -7.61 -9.92
CA LYS A 278 -5.77 -8.68 -10.90
C LYS A 278 -5.51 -8.24 -12.36
N SER A 279 -5.02 -9.16 -13.20
CA SER A 279 -4.95 -8.96 -14.66
C SER A 279 -6.28 -9.30 -15.33
N TYR A 280 -6.92 -10.37 -14.89
CA TYR A 280 -8.17 -10.92 -15.38
C TYR A 280 -9.08 -11.36 -14.21
N PRO A 281 -10.41 -11.49 -14.40
CA PRO A 281 -11.34 -11.85 -13.31
C PRO A 281 -11.02 -13.19 -12.61
N GLN A 282 -10.50 -14.15 -13.41
CA GLN A 282 -10.26 -15.54 -12.99
C GLN A 282 -8.97 -15.72 -12.19
N ASP A 283 -8.08 -14.71 -12.20
CA ASP A 283 -6.76 -14.80 -11.59
C ASP A 283 -6.85 -15.10 -10.09
N ARG A 284 -5.95 -15.96 -9.62
CA ARG A 284 -5.59 -16.05 -8.20
C ARG A 284 -4.42 -15.12 -7.95
N THR A 285 -4.58 -14.25 -6.95
CA THR A 285 -3.55 -13.31 -6.50
C THR A 285 -3.10 -13.67 -5.09
N PHE A 286 -1.80 -13.61 -4.89
CA PHE A 286 -1.09 -13.80 -3.63
C PHE A 286 -0.37 -12.49 -3.30
N PHE A 287 -0.29 -12.07 -2.04
CA PHE A 287 0.62 -10.97 -1.69
C PHE A 287 2.06 -11.48 -1.56
N PHE A 288 2.25 -12.71 -1.09
CA PHE A 288 3.57 -13.32 -0.99
C PHE A 288 3.60 -14.83 -1.28
N THR A 289 4.77 -15.30 -1.69
CA THR A 289 5.09 -16.71 -1.97
C THR A 289 6.50 -17.00 -1.43
N GLN A 290 6.58 -17.66 -0.27
CA GLN A 290 7.87 -18.02 0.33
C GLN A 290 8.16 -19.51 0.09
N THR A 291 9.30 -19.84 -0.50
CA THR A 291 9.66 -21.22 -0.89
C THR A 291 11.07 -21.61 -0.41
N PRO A 292 11.28 -21.85 0.90
CA PRO A 292 12.61 -22.21 1.41
C PRO A 292 13.09 -23.58 0.85
N PRO A 293 14.36 -23.70 0.43
CA PRO A 293 14.86 -24.91 -0.25
C PRO A 293 15.13 -26.10 0.68
N ARG A 294 14.98 -25.92 1.99
CA ARG A 294 15.26 -26.91 3.05
C ARG A 294 14.53 -26.52 4.34
N PRO A 295 14.22 -27.48 5.24
CA PRO A 295 13.74 -27.13 6.57
C PRO A 295 14.82 -26.36 7.34
N SER A 296 14.41 -25.26 7.97
CA SER A 296 15.31 -24.39 8.74
C SER A 296 14.49 -23.56 9.75
N HIS A 297 15.13 -23.17 10.86
CA HIS A 297 14.57 -22.20 11.80
C HIS A 297 14.78 -20.75 11.34
N TYR A 298 15.60 -20.58 10.31
CA TYR A 298 15.85 -19.35 9.56
C TYR A 298 15.07 -19.45 8.24
N TYR A 299 14.85 -18.32 7.57
CA TYR A 299 13.88 -18.12 6.47
C TYR A 299 12.43 -17.98 6.97
N ILE A 300 12.12 -16.90 7.70
CA ILE A 300 10.75 -16.50 8.07
C ILE A 300 10.39 -15.13 7.47
N PHE A 301 9.20 -15.01 6.89
CA PHE A 301 8.61 -13.70 6.55
C PHE A 301 7.67 -13.24 7.69
N ILE A 302 7.96 -12.09 8.29
CA ILE A 302 7.13 -11.47 9.33
C ILE A 302 6.55 -10.16 8.81
N PHE A 303 5.24 -10.00 8.94
CA PHE A 303 4.52 -8.78 8.59
C PHE A 303 3.86 -8.22 9.85
N HIS A 304 4.26 -7.02 10.28
CA HIS A 304 3.85 -6.41 11.55
C HIS A 304 3.25 -5.01 11.33
N ILE A 305 2.01 -4.79 11.77
CA ILE A 305 1.27 -3.53 11.55
C ILE A 305 1.17 -3.18 10.04
N CYS A 306 1.10 -4.18 9.17
CA CYS A 306 1.03 -4.01 7.72
C CYS A 306 -0.42 -3.88 7.23
N SER A 307 -0.62 -3.30 6.05
CA SER A 307 -1.94 -3.19 5.41
C SER A 307 -1.94 -3.84 4.03
N PHE A 308 -2.89 -4.74 3.80
CA PHE A 308 -3.01 -5.52 2.56
C PHE A 308 -4.27 -5.11 1.79
N HIS A 309 -4.06 -4.52 0.62
CA HIS A 309 -5.09 -3.88 -0.20
C HIS A 309 -5.24 -4.51 -1.58
N VAL A 310 -6.47 -4.57 -2.09
CA VAL A 310 -6.80 -5.18 -3.38
C VAL A 310 -7.42 -4.13 -4.30
N VAL A 311 -6.64 -3.63 -5.26
CA VAL A 311 -7.07 -2.55 -6.16
C VAL A 311 -8.26 -3.04 -7.01
N PRO A 312 -9.43 -2.36 -6.96
CA PRO A 312 -10.68 -2.88 -7.52
C PRO A 312 -10.76 -2.67 -9.05
N LYS A 313 -9.98 -3.45 -9.80
CA LYS A 313 -10.08 -3.53 -11.27
C LYS A 313 -11.12 -4.55 -11.76
N PHE A 314 -11.35 -5.60 -10.98
CA PHE A 314 -12.33 -6.66 -11.22
C PHE A 314 -12.97 -7.07 -9.89
N ASN A 315 -14.01 -7.92 -9.95
CA ASN A 315 -14.60 -8.49 -8.73
C ASN A 315 -13.58 -9.41 -8.01
N ASN A 316 -13.39 -9.20 -6.71
CA ASN A 316 -12.41 -9.86 -5.88
C ASN A 316 -13.10 -10.63 -4.76
N THR A 317 -12.70 -11.89 -4.56
CA THR A 317 -13.33 -12.80 -3.59
C THR A 317 -12.28 -13.62 -2.85
N PHE A 318 -12.67 -14.20 -1.70
CA PHE A 318 -11.87 -15.15 -0.92
C PHE A 318 -11.38 -16.39 -1.67
N ARG A 319 -11.87 -16.65 -2.90
CA ARG A 319 -11.44 -17.74 -3.77
C ARG A 319 -10.41 -17.33 -4.83
N THR A 320 -10.13 -16.03 -4.93
CA THR A 320 -9.29 -15.42 -5.99
C THR A 320 -8.21 -14.48 -5.45
N THR A 321 -8.26 -14.14 -4.17
CA THR A 321 -7.23 -13.31 -3.53
C THR A 321 -6.93 -13.91 -2.16
N TYR A 322 -5.67 -14.21 -1.92
CA TYR A 322 -5.16 -14.90 -0.74
C TYR A 322 -3.99 -14.11 -0.18
N LEU A 323 -3.74 -14.23 1.13
CA LEU A 323 -2.65 -13.50 1.78
C LEU A 323 -1.29 -13.98 1.24
N GLY A 324 -1.15 -15.29 1.04
CA GLY A 324 -0.06 -15.88 0.26
C GLY A 324 -0.39 -17.25 -0.30
N GLY A 325 0.51 -17.82 -1.09
CA GLY A 325 0.34 -19.15 -1.66
C GLY A 325 1.60 -19.75 -2.27
N ASP A 326 1.48 -21.02 -2.67
CA ASP A 326 2.50 -21.81 -3.39
C ASP A 326 3.84 -21.96 -2.63
N PHE A 327 3.75 -22.23 -1.32
CA PHE A 327 4.86 -22.20 -0.34
C PHE A 327 5.89 -23.35 -0.40
N GLY A 328 5.71 -24.34 -1.27
CA GLY A 328 6.46 -25.61 -1.18
C GLY A 328 6.25 -26.33 0.16
N ASP A 329 7.27 -27.06 0.62
CA ASP A 329 7.19 -27.90 1.82
C ASP A 329 7.58 -27.19 3.13
N PHE A 330 8.20 -26.00 3.09
CA PHE A 330 8.92 -25.39 4.22
C PHE A 330 8.59 -23.92 4.48
N GLY A 331 7.52 -23.37 3.92
CA GLY A 331 7.18 -21.95 4.07
C GLY A 331 6.82 -21.57 5.50
N ASN A 332 7.47 -20.51 6.02
CA ASN A 332 7.28 -19.95 7.35
C ASN A 332 6.83 -18.49 7.25
N VAL A 333 5.57 -18.20 7.61
CA VAL A 333 5.02 -16.85 7.60
C VAL A 333 4.30 -16.52 8.89
N VAL A 334 4.56 -15.31 9.40
CA VAL A 334 3.91 -14.73 10.57
C VAL A 334 3.29 -13.38 10.19
N VAL A 335 2.03 -13.16 10.55
CA VAL A 335 1.34 -11.88 10.32
C VAL A 335 0.73 -11.38 11.62
N LEU A 336 1.14 -10.19 12.07
CA LEU A 336 0.86 -9.62 13.38
C LEU A 336 0.19 -8.25 13.23
N GLN A 337 -0.92 -8.03 13.96
CA GLN A 337 -1.59 -6.73 14.12
C GLN A 337 -1.85 -5.97 12.79
N SER A 338 -2.03 -6.73 11.70
CA SER A 338 -2.11 -6.23 10.33
C SER A 338 -3.57 -6.15 9.85
N SER A 339 -3.83 -5.23 8.91
CA SER A 339 -5.15 -5.00 8.32
C SER A 339 -5.27 -5.67 6.94
N LEU A 340 -6.40 -6.32 6.68
CA LEU A 340 -6.70 -6.98 5.40
C LEU A 340 -7.99 -6.42 4.79
N ASP A 341 -7.96 -6.13 3.48
CA ASP A 341 -9.16 -5.83 2.70
C ASP A 341 -10.20 -6.97 2.76
N SER A 342 -11.47 -6.60 2.61
CA SER A 342 -12.63 -7.49 2.79
C SER A 342 -12.66 -8.71 1.87
N SER A 343 -11.93 -8.71 0.75
CA SER A 343 -11.86 -9.83 -0.21
C SER A 343 -10.68 -10.80 0.00
N ILE A 344 -9.73 -10.50 0.89
CA ILE A 344 -8.51 -11.32 1.07
C ILE A 344 -8.83 -12.58 1.88
N GLY A 345 -8.52 -13.75 1.33
CA GLY A 345 -8.72 -15.06 1.97
C GLY A 345 -7.70 -15.39 3.07
N GLY A 346 -7.52 -16.69 3.31
CA GLY A 346 -6.37 -17.23 4.06
C GLY A 346 -5.20 -17.50 3.10
N TYR A 347 -4.55 -18.66 3.25
CA TYR A 347 -3.50 -19.12 2.35
C TYR A 347 -4.02 -20.06 1.26
N TYR A 348 -3.40 -20.04 0.09
CA TYR A 348 -3.63 -21.01 -0.98
C TYR A 348 -2.50 -22.05 -1.01
N LEU A 349 -2.85 -23.31 -0.77
CA LEU A 349 -1.87 -24.39 -0.55
C LEU A 349 -1.81 -25.42 -1.69
N GLY A 350 -2.71 -25.36 -2.67
CA GLY A 350 -2.85 -26.37 -3.74
C GLY A 350 -3.37 -27.75 -3.29
N GLY A 351 -3.07 -28.18 -2.06
CA GLY A 351 -3.51 -29.43 -1.43
C GLY A 351 -3.55 -29.31 0.10
N PRO A 352 -3.38 -30.42 0.84
CA PRO A 352 -3.20 -30.38 2.29
C PRO A 352 -1.94 -29.59 2.69
N PRO A 353 -1.95 -28.87 3.82
CA PRO A 353 -0.75 -28.22 4.35
C PRO A 353 0.34 -29.25 4.69
N PRO A 354 1.60 -29.03 4.29
CA PRO A 354 2.73 -29.77 4.84
C PRO A 354 2.85 -29.52 6.35
N ASN A 355 3.08 -30.58 7.13
CA ASN A 355 3.32 -30.48 8.58
C ASN A 355 4.63 -29.73 8.94
N THR A 356 5.42 -29.38 7.91
CA THR A 356 6.72 -28.71 7.96
C THR A 356 6.65 -27.21 7.61
N CYS A 357 5.47 -26.69 7.23
CA CYS A 357 5.23 -25.25 7.09
C CYS A 357 4.78 -24.62 8.42
N LEU A 358 5.10 -23.34 8.62
CA LEU A 358 4.68 -22.54 9.77
C LEU A 358 3.80 -21.38 9.30
N TYR A 359 2.56 -21.33 9.76
CA TYR A 359 1.65 -20.21 9.51
C TYR A 359 1.12 -19.70 10.85
N LYS A 360 1.61 -18.54 11.32
CA LYS A 360 1.19 -17.91 12.57
C LYS A 360 0.46 -16.59 12.32
N ILE A 361 -0.56 -16.29 13.12
CA ILE A 361 -1.23 -14.98 13.12
C ILE A 361 -1.50 -14.45 14.54
N TYR A 362 -1.48 -13.13 14.71
CA TYR A 362 -1.85 -12.46 15.96
C TYR A 362 -2.63 -11.16 15.66
N GLU A 363 -3.75 -10.93 16.35
CA GLU A 363 -4.55 -9.68 16.34
C GLU A 363 -4.89 -9.05 14.96
N ASN A 364 -4.79 -9.80 13.86
CA ASN A 364 -5.09 -9.29 12.53
C ASN A 364 -6.59 -9.00 12.36
N THR A 365 -6.89 -7.90 11.65
CA THR A 365 -8.25 -7.51 11.29
C THR A 365 -8.51 -7.69 9.80
N ARG A 366 -9.77 -7.90 9.44
CA ARG A 366 -10.25 -7.81 8.05
C ARG A 366 -11.41 -6.82 8.01
N ASN A 367 -11.26 -5.74 7.23
CA ASN A 367 -12.23 -4.64 7.19
C ASN A 367 -12.57 -4.11 8.61
N GLY A 368 -11.54 -3.93 9.46
CA GLY A 368 -11.67 -3.45 10.84
C GLY A 368 -12.16 -4.49 11.88
N GLU A 369 -12.68 -5.64 11.45
CA GLU A 369 -13.18 -6.70 12.34
C GLU A 369 -12.13 -7.79 12.59
N PRO A 370 -12.04 -8.40 13.78
CA PRO A 370 -11.17 -9.55 14.02
C PRO A 370 -11.46 -10.73 13.08
N ILE A 371 -10.42 -11.38 12.56
CA ILE A 371 -10.57 -12.47 11.58
C ILE A 371 -11.24 -13.70 12.22
N LYS A 372 -12.45 -14.01 11.74
CA LYS A 372 -13.26 -15.17 12.15
C LYS A 372 -13.04 -16.34 11.18
N ASN A 373 -13.28 -17.57 11.65
CA ASN A 373 -13.14 -18.82 10.88
C ASN A 373 -11.72 -19.04 10.30
N ILE A 374 -10.70 -18.85 11.14
CA ILE A 374 -9.29 -19.13 10.83
C ILE A 374 -9.14 -20.64 10.49
N PRO A 375 -8.58 -21.02 9.33
CA PRO A 375 -8.31 -22.43 9.01
C PRO A 375 -7.40 -23.10 10.04
N SER A 376 -7.68 -24.35 10.39
CA SER A 376 -7.00 -25.10 11.47
C SER A 376 -5.50 -25.37 11.27
N TYR A 377 -4.96 -25.04 10.10
CA TYR A 377 -3.54 -25.12 9.79
C TYR A 377 -2.79 -23.79 10.02
N ILE A 378 -3.52 -22.71 10.33
CA ILE A 378 -2.97 -21.43 10.74
C ILE A 378 -3.07 -21.37 12.26
N LEU A 379 -1.94 -21.26 12.95
CA LEU A 379 -1.88 -21.10 14.39
C LEU A 379 -2.18 -19.65 14.76
N SER A 380 -3.36 -19.39 15.34
CA SER A 380 -3.61 -18.14 16.04
C SER A 380 -2.81 -18.14 17.34
N LEU A 381 -1.93 -17.16 17.50
CA LEU A 381 -1.18 -16.92 18.72
C LEU A 381 -2.14 -16.38 19.81
N PRO A 382 -2.12 -16.93 21.04
CA PRO A 382 -3.14 -16.62 22.05
C PRO A 382 -2.87 -15.34 22.86
N SER A 383 -1.64 -14.81 22.89
CA SER A 383 -1.27 -13.67 23.75
C SER A 383 -0.02 -12.91 23.27
N VAL A 384 0.20 -11.71 23.80
CA VAL A 384 1.35 -10.85 23.51
C VAL A 384 2.69 -11.59 23.75
N GLU A 385 2.81 -12.36 24.83
CA GLU A 385 4.04 -13.10 25.14
C GLU A 385 4.37 -14.17 24.09
N SER A 386 3.33 -14.77 23.47
CA SER A 386 3.49 -15.72 22.38
C SER A 386 3.75 -15.06 21.02
N ALA A 387 3.43 -13.76 20.88
CA ALA A 387 3.77 -12.94 19.72
C ALA A 387 5.16 -12.27 19.87
N ALA A 388 5.67 -12.10 21.09
CA ALA A 388 6.95 -11.43 21.38
C ALA A 388 8.18 -12.14 20.77
N GLU A 389 8.12 -13.47 20.56
CA GLU A 389 9.12 -14.23 19.76
C GLU A 389 9.24 -13.67 18.32
N PHE A 390 8.15 -13.14 17.78
CA PHE A 390 8.01 -12.58 16.44
C PHE A 390 7.95 -11.05 16.43
N SER A 391 8.26 -10.41 17.56
CA SER A 391 8.56 -8.97 17.60
C SER A 391 9.86 -8.67 16.83
N LEU A 392 10.08 -7.41 16.46
CA LEU A 392 11.34 -7.02 15.82
C LEU A 392 12.52 -7.33 16.76
N ARG A 393 12.41 -7.00 18.06
CA ARG A 393 13.39 -7.29 19.11
C ARG A 393 13.66 -8.79 19.32
N GLY A 394 12.63 -9.63 19.19
CA GLY A 394 12.72 -11.08 19.40
C GLY A 394 13.28 -11.84 18.20
N PHE A 395 12.86 -11.48 17.00
CA PHE A 395 13.26 -12.12 15.75
C PHE A 395 14.62 -11.64 15.23
N MET A 396 14.94 -10.36 15.42
CA MET A 396 16.00 -9.68 14.68
C MET A 396 16.78 -8.70 15.57
N ASP A 397 18.07 -8.95 15.81
CA ASP A 397 18.93 -8.02 16.54
C ASP A 397 19.25 -6.78 15.71
N VAL A 398 18.29 -5.85 15.62
CA VAL A 398 18.33 -4.65 14.78
C VAL A 398 19.24 -3.54 15.32
N ASN A 399 19.44 -3.49 16.63
CA ASN A 399 20.13 -2.39 17.33
C ASN A 399 21.58 -2.19 16.88
N ASN A 400 22.18 -3.22 16.27
CA ASN A 400 23.58 -3.27 15.87
C ASN A 400 23.81 -2.94 14.38
N TRP A 401 22.76 -2.66 13.58
CA TRP A 401 22.94 -2.35 12.14
C TRP A 401 21.89 -1.43 11.50
N ILE A 402 20.67 -1.29 12.04
CA ILE A 402 19.75 -0.25 11.55
C ILE A 402 20.28 1.13 11.98
N PRO A 403 20.40 2.12 11.07
CA PRO A 403 20.85 3.46 11.43
C PRO A 403 19.88 4.21 12.37
N PRO A 404 20.39 5.08 13.25
CA PRO A 404 19.55 5.98 14.04
C PRO A 404 18.84 7.00 13.15
N GLY A 405 17.53 7.19 13.36
CA GLY A 405 16.70 8.13 12.59
C GLY A 405 15.60 7.46 11.76
N ILE A 406 15.67 6.13 11.59
CA ILE A 406 14.54 5.32 11.14
C ILE A 406 13.63 5.08 12.36
N ASP A 407 12.36 5.46 12.27
CA ASP A 407 11.35 5.14 13.30
C ASP A 407 10.78 3.74 13.04
N TYR A 408 10.96 2.85 14.02
CA TYR A 408 10.50 1.46 14.00
C TYR A 408 10.04 1.04 15.40
N ASP A 409 9.14 0.08 15.45
CA ASP A 409 8.63 -0.49 16.69
C ASP A 409 9.35 -1.81 17.00
N LEU A 410 10.05 -1.85 18.13
CA LEU A 410 10.75 -3.05 18.62
C LEU A 410 9.80 -4.19 19.01
N GLY A 411 8.51 -3.90 19.23
CA GLY A 411 7.48 -4.87 19.63
C GLY A 411 7.68 -5.38 21.05
N SER A 412 7.66 -4.49 22.04
CA SER A 412 7.50 -4.86 23.46
C SER A 412 7.23 -3.62 24.32
N ASP A 413 5.96 -3.21 24.38
CA ASP A 413 5.18 -2.83 25.58
C ASP A 413 3.69 -2.65 25.18
#